data_AF-A0A496UK94-F1
#
_entry.id   AF-A0A496UK94-F1
#
_cell.length_a   1.000
_cell.length_b   1.000
_cell.length_c   1.000
_cell.angle_alpha   90.00
_cell.angle_beta   90.00
_cell.angle_gamma   90.00
#
_symmetry.space_group_name_H-M   'P 1'
#
loop_
_entity.id
_entity.type
_entity.pdbx_description
1 polymer ?
#
loop_
_entity_poly.entity_id
_entity_poly.type
_entity_poly.pdbx_seq_one_letter_code
_entity_poly.pdbx_strand_id
1 'polypeptide(L)'
;MEKKGFFGSLFDFSFENFVFPKIVKVLYAIFVVLVCIGYLGGVIYAFQMGLTQGIGAIVLGPIVLILYLTMIRASMEIAIVLFRIYENTNVIARK
;
A
#
# COMPACT_ATOMS: atom_id res chain seq x y z
N MET A 1 8.73 -21.15 21.88
CA MET A 1 8.47 -19.82 21.27
C MET A 1 7.38 -20.01 20.23
N GLU A 2 6.13 -19.64 20.54
CA GLU A 2 5.05 -19.71 19.56
C GLU A 2 5.39 -18.83 18.36
N LYS A 3 5.41 -19.41 17.17
CA LYS A 3 5.48 -18.65 15.92
C LYS A 3 4.19 -17.83 15.84
N LYS A 4 4.24 -16.53 16.16
CA LYS A 4 3.14 -15.59 15.89
C LYS A 4 2.68 -15.82 14.44
N GLY A 5 1.42 -16.22 14.27
CA GLY A 5 0.83 -16.46 12.94
C GLY A 5 0.84 -15.18 12.10
N PHE A 6 0.67 -15.32 10.78
CA PHE A 6 0.69 -14.21 9.81
C PHE A 6 -0.16 -13.00 10.25
N PHE A 7 -1.36 -13.26 10.76
CA PHE A 7 -2.26 -12.23 11.29
C PHE A 7 -1.81 -11.63 12.62
N GLY A 8 -1.26 -12.45 13.53
CA GLY A 8 -0.70 -11.95 14.80
C GLY A 8 0.53 -11.05 14.61
N SER A 9 1.22 -11.19 13.49
CA SER A 9 2.31 -10.30 13.10
C SER A 9 1.86 -9.02 12.38
N LEU A 10 0.66 -9.01 11.77
CA LEU A 10 0.08 -7.82 11.13
C LEU A 10 -0.46 -6.81 12.16
N PHE A 11 -0.95 -7.31 13.31
CA PHE A 11 -1.43 -6.48 14.43
C PHE A 11 -0.33 -6.20 15.47
N ASP A 12 0.93 -6.41 15.14
CA ASP A 12 2.05 -6.09 16.03
C ASP A 12 2.39 -4.59 15.94
N PHE A 13 1.57 -3.76 16.61
CA PHE A 13 1.71 -2.29 16.65
C PHE A 13 2.94 -1.81 17.43
N SER A 14 3.71 -2.72 18.02
CA SER A 14 4.94 -2.40 18.75
C SER A 14 6.09 -2.02 17.81
N PHE A 15 6.05 -2.41 16.51
CA PHE A 15 7.13 -2.19 15.53
C PHE A 15 8.54 -2.66 15.95
N GLU A 16 8.70 -3.30 17.11
CA GLU A 16 9.99 -3.80 17.63
C GLU A 16 10.60 -4.87 16.73
N ASN A 17 9.79 -5.57 15.95
CA ASN A 17 10.24 -6.48 14.90
C ASN A 17 9.87 -5.89 13.53
N PHE A 18 10.88 -5.67 12.68
CA PHE A 18 10.68 -5.19 11.31
C PHE A 18 10.08 -6.29 10.44
N VAL A 19 8.75 -6.49 10.53
CA VAL A 19 8.02 -7.48 9.72
C VAL A 19 7.59 -6.92 8.37
N PHE A 20 7.81 -5.63 8.14
CA PHE A 20 7.44 -4.92 6.91
C PHE A 20 7.86 -5.66 5.63
N PRO A 21 9.12 -6.16 5.47
CA PRO A 21 9.51 -6.88 4.24
C PRO A 21 8.70 -8.16 3.97
N LYS A 22 8.16 -8.79 5.02
CA LYS A 22 7.35 -10.03 4.90
C LYS A 22 5.91 -9.74 4.53
N ILE A 23 5.35 -8.61 4.99
CA ILE A 23 3.93 -8.27 4.81
C ILE A 23 3.65 -7.32 3.64
N VAL A 24 4.68 -6.68 3.07
CA VAL A 24 4.54 -5.64 2.04
C VAL A 24 3.67 -6.06 0.84
N LYS A 25 3.73 -7.33 0.42
CA LYS A 25 2.90 -7.86 -0.67
C LYS A 25 1.40 -7.84 -0.33
N VAL A 26 1.06 -8.25 0.89
CA VAL A 26 -0.34 -8.26 1.37
C VAL A 26 -0.80 -6.83 1.63
N LEU A 27 0.07 -5.98 2.17
CA LEU A 27 -0.21 -4.56 2.34
C LEU A 27 -0.52 -3.90 0.99
N TYR A 28 0.28 -4.17 -0.06
CA TYR A 28 0.02 -3.66 -1.40
C TYR A 28 -1.35 -4.10 -1.93
N ALA A 29 -1.68 -5.39 -1.80
CA ALA A 29 -2.99 -5.89 -2.22
C ALA A 29 -4.15 -5.20 -1.50
N ILE A 30 -4.03 -4.98 -0.19
CA ILE A 30 -5.03 -4.23 0.60
C ILE A 30 -5.17 -2.79 0.05
N PHE A 31 -4.07 -2.09 -0.17
CA PHE A 31 -4.12 -0.72 -0.72
C PHE A 31 -4.75 -0.67 -2.12
N VAL A 32 -4.43 -1.63 -3.00
CA VAL A 32 -5.05 -1.73 -4.32
C VAL A 32 -6.57 -1.85 -4.19
N VAL A 33 -7.05 -2.76 -3.33
CA VAL A 33 -8.49 -2.97 -3.11
C VAL A 33 -9.15 -1.71 -2.56
N LEU A 34 -8.56 -1.08 -1.53
CA LEU A 34 -9.09 0.14 -0.92
C LEU A 34 -9.16 1.31 -1.92
N VAL A 35 -8.12 1.47 -2.75
CA VAL A 35 -8.08 2.52 -3.77
C VAL A 35 -9.13 2.28 -4.86
N CYS A 36 -9.33 1.03 -5.30
CA CYS A 36 -10.40 0.70 -6.24
C CYS A 36 -11.79 0.96 -5.65
N ILE A 37 -12.04 0.60 -4.39
CA ILE A 37 -13.30 0.88 -3.70
C ILE A 37 -13.50 2.40 -3.56
N GLY A 38 -12.46 3.14 -3.15
CA GLY A 38 -12.49 4.58 -3.04
C GLY A 38 -12.79 5.26 -4.38
N TYR A 39 -12.24 4.75 -5.48
CA TYR A 39 -12.55 5.22 -6.83
C TYR A 39 -14.02 4.99 -7.19
N LEU A 40 -14.57 3.80 -6.95
CA LEU A 40 -16.00 3.54 -7.19
C LEU A 40 -16.89 4.48 -6.38
N GLY A 41 -16.57 4.69 -5.10
CA GLY A 41 -17.26 5.67 -4.26
C GLY A 41 -17.13 7.11 -4.79
N GLY A 42 -15.95 7.49 -5.27
CA GLY A 42 -15.69 8.79 -5.89
C GLY A 42 -16.49 9.00 -7.18
N VAL A 43 -16.65 7.96 -8.01
CA VAL A 43 -17.49 8.01 -9.21
C VAL A 43 -18.96 8.24 -8.83
N ILE A 44 -19.47 7.49 -7.84
CA ILE A 44 -20.85 7.67 -7.34
C ILE A 44 -21.07 9.10 -6.85
N TYR A 45 -20.13 9.62 -6.04
CA TYR A 45 -20.17 11.00 -5.54
C TYR A 45 -20.13 12.03 -6.69
N ALA A 46 -19.30 11.81 -7.70
CA ALA A 46 -19.22 12.70 -8.86
C ALA A 46 -20.55 12.78 -9.63
N PHE A 47 -21.28 11.67 -9.78
CA PHE A 47 -22.61 11.67 -10.38
C PHE A 47 -23.66 12.42 -9.55
N GLN A 48 -23.50 12.50 -8.21
CA GLN A 48 -24.37 13.32 -7.36
C GLN A 48 -24.15 14.82 -7.57
N MET A 49 -22.96 15.23 -8.02
CA MET A 49 -22.65 16.63 -8.35
C MET A 49 -23.13 17.03 -9.74
N GLY A 50 -23.28 16.08 -10.66
CA GLY A 50 -23.81 16.31 -12.00
C GLY A 50 -23.30 15.32 -13.05
N LEU A 51 -23.98 15.30 -14.21
CA LEU A 51 -23.65 14.37 -15.30
C LEU A 51 -22.24 14.59 -15.86
N THR A 52 -21.85 15.84 -16.06
CA THR A 52 -20.51 16.19 -16.59
C THR A 52 -19.40 15.73 -15.65
N GLN A 53 -19.59 15.90 -14.33
CA GLN A 53 -18.66 15.47 -13.31
C GLN A 53 -18.56 13.94 -13.26
N GLY A 54 -19.69 13.24 -13.30
CA GLY A 54 -19.73 11.77 -13.34
C GLY A 54 -19.01 11.17 -14.56
N ILE A 55 -19.28 11.70 -15.76
CA ILE A 55 -18.59 11.28 -16.99
C ILE A 55 -17.09 11.61 -16.90
N GLY A 56 -16.74 12.81 -16.42
CA GLY A 56 -15.36 13.21 -16.19
C GLY A 56 -14.63 12.24 -15.25
N ALA A 57 -15.28 11.78 -14.18
CA ALA A 57 -14.72 10.81 -13.26
C ALA A 57 -14.47 9.44 -13.89
N ILE A 58 -15.33 8.97 -14.80
CA ILE A 58 -15.12 7.70 -15.53
C ILE A 58 -13.97 7.79 -16.53
N VAL A 59 -13.83 8.93 -17.22
CA VAL A 59 -12.80 9.10 -18.27
C VAL A 59 -11.43 9.42 -17.68
N LEU A 60 -11.36 10.37 -16.74
CA LEU A 60 -10.10 10.83 -16.15
C LEU A 60 -9.70 10.01 -14.91
N GLY A 61 -10.68 9.46 -14.19
CA GLY A 61 -10.43 8.74 -12.94
C GLY A 61 -9.53 7.50 -13.07
N PRO A 62 -9.63 6.67 -14.13
CA PRO A 62 -8.70 5.55 -14.32
C PRO A 62 -7.24 5.99 -14.47
N ILE A 63 -6.99 7.14 -15.10
CA ILE A 63 -5.64 7.70 -15.23
C ILE A 63 -5.10 8.08 -13.84
N VAL A 64 -5.91 8.78 -13.05
CA VAL A 64 -5.57 9.14 -11.66
C VAL A 64 -5.36 7.90 -10.80
N LEU A 65 -6.22 6.87 -10.94
CA LEU A 65 -6.13 5.60 -10.22
C LEU A 65 -4.78 4.91 -10.49
N ILE A 66 -4.39 4.76 -11.76
CA ILE A 66 -3.12 4.12 -12.14
C ILE A 66 -1.93 4.91 -11.60
N LEU A 67 -1.96 6.24 -11.71
CA LEU A 67 -0.91 7.10 -11.15
C LEU A 67 -0.79 6.91 -9.64
N TYR A 68 -1.91 6.89 -8.93
CA TYR A 68 -1.94 6.70 -7.47
C TYR A 68 -1.41 5.32 -7.07
N LEU A 69 -1.84 4.25 -7.74
CA LEU A 69 -1.34 2.89 -7.50
C LEU A 69 0.16 2.76 -7.80
N THR A 70 0.66 3.47 -8.81
CA THR A 70 2.09 3.53 -9.15
C THR A 70 2.88 4.23 -8.04
N MET A 71 2.36 5.33 -7.49
CA MET A 71 2.98 6.02 -6.36
C MET A 71 3.06 5.10 -5.13
N ILE A 72 1.97 4.39 -4.79
CA ILE A 72 1.97 3.42 -3.69
C ILE A 72 3.04 2.35 -3.90
N ARG A 73 3.15 1.82 -5.13
CA ARG A 73 4.17 0.83 -5.48
C ARG A 73 5.59 1.37 -5.27
N ALA A 74 5.88 2.57 -5.79
CA ALA A 74 7.18 3.21 -5.63
C ALA A 74 7.52 3.43 -4.14
N SER A 75 6.57 3.91 -3.34
CA SER A 75 6.76 4.09 -1.89
C SER A 75 7.08 2.78 -1.18
N MET A 76 6.41 1.68 -1.54
CA MET A 76 6.69 0.36 -0.97
C MET A 76 8.06 -0.18 -1.38
N GLU A 77 8.45 0.02 -2.64
CA GLU A 77 9.79 -0.36 -3.13
C GLU A 77 10.88 0.37 -2.35
N ILE A 78 10.73 1.68 -2.15
CA ILE A 78 11.64 2.49 -1.33
C ILE A 78 11.70 1.96 0.10
N ALA A 79 10.56 1.67 0.72
CA ALA A 79 10.51 1.15 2.08
C ALA A 79 11.23 -0.21 2.20
N ILE A 80 11.04 -1.14 1.25
CA ILE A 80 11.76 -2.42 1.22
C ILE A 80 13.27 -2.20 1.08
N VAL A 81 13.70 -1.28 0.23
CA VAL A 81 15.13 -0.97 0.02
C VAL A 81 15.76 -0.47 1.32
N LEU A 82 15.09 0.42 2.05
CA LEU A 82 15.58 0.89 3.35
C LEU A 82 15.75 -0.25 4.36
N PHE A 83 14.79 -1.18 4.42
CA PHE A 83 14.91 -2.36 5.28
C PHE A 83 16.07 -3.28 4.87
N ARG A 84 16.29 -3.49 3.57
CA ARG A 84 17.43 -4.29 3.09
C ARG A 84 18.76 -3.64 3.43
N ILE A 85 18.85 -2.32 3.36
CA ILE A 85 20.06 -1.58 3.77
C ILE A 85 20.31 -1.78 5.26
N TYR A 86 19.28 -1.65 6.10
CA TYR A 86 19.39 -1.91 7.55
C TYR A 86 19.90 -3.33 7.86
N GLU A 87 19.35 -4.34 7.17
CA GLU A 87 19.80 -5.74 7.31
C GLU A 87 21.26 -5.91 6.88
N ASN A 88 21.66 -5.37 5.74
CA ASN A 88 23.03 -5.46 5.23
C ASN A 88 24.04 -4.77 6.15
N THR A 89 23.73 -3.59 6.67
CA THR A 89 24.59 -2.87 7.63
C THR A 89 24.78 -3.66 8.92
N ASN A 90 23.72 -4.30 9.42
CA ASN A 90 23.80 -5.17 10.61
C ASN A 90 24.67 -6.41 10.38
N VAL A 91 24.71 -6.94 9.17
CA VAL A 91 25.60 -8.06 8.81
C VAL A 91 27.06 -7.62 8.81
N ILE A 92 27.35 -6.42 8.30
CA ILE A 92 28.72 -5.86 8.29
C ILE A 92 29.18 -5.55 9.71
N ALA A 93 28.34 -4.95 10.56
CA ALA A 93 28.71 -4.58 11.93
C ALA A 93 28.99 -5.77 12.87
N ARG A 94 28.56 -7.00 12.50
CA ARG A 94 28.86 -8.23 13.26
C ARG A 94 30.11 -8.97 12.78
N LYS A 95 30.73 -8.54 11.68
CA LYS A 95 32.04 -9.02 11.24
C LYS A 95 33.14 -8.15 11.83
#